data_AF-A0A3B0JH95-F1
#
_entry.id   AF-A0A3B0JH95-F1
#
_cell.length_a   1.000
_cell.length_b   1.000
_cell.length_c   1.000
_cell.angle_alpha   90.00
_cell.angle_beta   90.00
_cell.angle_gamma   90.00
#
_symmetry.space_group_name_H-M   'P 1'
#
loop_
_entity.id
_entity.type
_entity.pdbx_description
1 polymer ?
#
loop_
_entity_poly.entity_id
_entity_poly.type
_entity_poly.pdbx_seq_one_letter_code
_entity_poly.pdbx_strand_id
1 'polypeptide(L)'
;MKPKTQKSQGIPSKKPTVSHAKATQWQKPNYKQKGKPKPKTDKPNKPEIRQMIRKQNAAKAEAERQQVRAEKEARIKAYKKQRLEKTKAISKRTQRGQPLMKDRMQLLLKQIEEMKKR
;
A
#
# COMPACT_ATOMS: atom_id res chain seq x y z
N MET A 1 -16.23 11.04 25.81
CA MET A 1 -16.96 10.05 24.99
C MET A 1 -16.00 9.43 23.98
N LYS A 2 -15.63 8.16 24.12
CA LYS A 2 -14.77 7.43 23.15
C LYS A 2 -15.67 6.55 22.27
N PRO A 3 -15.50 6.51 20.93
CA PRO A 3 -16.30 5.64 20.09
C PRO A 3 -15.92 4.16 20.27
N LYS A 4 -16.92 3.30 20.45
CA LYS A 4 -16.80 1.83 20.50
C LYS A 4 -16.35 1.32 19.13
N THR A 5 -15.25 0.58 19.09
CA THR A 5 -14.82 -0.19 17.91
C THR A 5 -15.71 -1.42 17.73
N GLN A 6 -16.34 -1.53 16.56
CA GLN A 6 -17.11 -2.72 16.18
C GLN A 6 -16.14 -3.86 15.83
N LYS A 7 -16.24 -4.98 16.56
CA LYS A 7 -15.57 -6.24 16.25
C LYS A 7 -16.26 -6.87 15.03
N SER A 8 -15.55 -7.06 13.92
CA SER A 8 -16.04 -7.94 12.86
C SER A 8 -15.91 -9.39 13.33
N GLN A 9 -17.04 -10.06 13.48
CA GLN A 9 -17.07 -11.47 13.81
C GLN A 9 -16.66 -12.28 12.58
N GLY A 10 -15.68 -13.16 12.76
CA GLY A 10 -15.18 -14.06 11.74
C GLY A 10 -16.27 -15.00 11.23
N ILE A 11 -16.22 -15.27 9.92
CA ILE A 11 -17.07 -16.23 9.23
C ILE A 11 -16.72 -17.64 9.75
N PRO A 12 -17.64 -18.41 10.35
CA PRO A 12 -17.37 -19.81 10.66
C PRO A 12 -17.43 -20.64 9.36
N SER A 13 -16.29 -21.22 8.99
CA SER A 13 -16.18 -22.18 7.89
C SER A 13 -17.00 -23.44 8.19
N LYS A 14 -18.22 -23.51 7.64
CA LYS A 14 -19.04 -24.73 7.68
C LYS A 14 -18.42 -25.76 6.72
N LYS A 15 -17.84 -26.82 7.27
CA LYS A 15 -17.55 -28.06 6.53
C LYS A 15 -18.89 -28.74 6.21
N PRO A 16 -19.21 -29.11 4.96
CA PRO A 16 -20.30 -30.04 4.71
C PRO A 16 -19.88 -31.45 5.10
N THR A 17 -20.76 -32.08 5.87
CA THR A 17 -20.76 -33.48 6.32
C THR A 17 -20.75 -34.45 5.15
N VAL A 18 -20.01 -35.55 5.34
CA VAL A 18 -19.89 -36.70 4.43
C VAL A 18 -21.28 -37.29 4.19
N SER A 19 -21.87 -37.06 3.01
CA SER A 19 -23.00 -37.83 2.53
C SER A 19 -22.49 -39.07 1.78
N HIS A 20 -22.92 -40.25 2.23
CA HIS A 20 -22.67 -41.53 1.58
C HIS A 20 -23.45 -41.60 0.26
N ALA A 21 -22.89 -41.03 -0.80
CA ALA A 21 -23.33 -41.31 -2.16
C ALA A 21 -22.63 -42.60 -2.65
N LYS A 22 -23.44 -43.61 -2.98
CA LYS A 22 -23.03 -44.92 -3.47
C LYS A 22 -22.05 -44.78 -4.64
N ALA A 23 -20.80 -45.19 -4.41
CA ALA A 23 -19.78 -45.24 -5.43
C ALA A 23 -20.11 -46.37 -6.42
N THR A 24 -20.50 -46.01 -7.65
CA THR A 24 -20.46 -46.92 -8.78
C THR A 24 -18.99 -47.28 -9.03
N GLN A 25 -18.58 -48.47 -8.62
CA GLN A 25 -17.21 -48.96 -8.74
C GLN A 25 -16.92 -49.29 -10.22
N TRP A 26 -16.55 -48.27 -10.98
CA TRP A 26 -15.94 -48.45 -12.30
C TRP A 26 -14.56 -49.09 -12.10
N GLN A 27 -14.48 -50.41 -12.27
CA GLN A 27 -13.20 -51.12 -12.35
C GLN A 27 -12.46 -50.63 -13.59
N LYS A 28 -11.38 -49.87 -13.38
CA LYS A 28 -10.48 -49.46 -14.47
C LYS A 28 -9.74 -50.70 -15.01
N PRO A 29 -9.61 -50.89 -16.33
CA PRO A 29 -8.78 -51.96 -16.87
C PRO A 29 -7.33 -51.74 -16.43
N ASN A 30 -6.77 -52.77 -15.79
CA ASN A 30 -5.40 -52.77 -15.28
C ASN A 30 -4.42 -52.88 -16.45
N TYR A 31 -4.14 -51.76 -17.11
CA TYR A 31 -3.14 -51.70 -18.16
C TYR A 31 -1.74 -51.62 -17.53
N LYS A 32 -1.17 -52.80 -17.21
CA LYS A 32 0.25 -52.95 -16.92
C LYS A 32 1.06 -52.75 -18.21
N GLN A 33 1.15 -51.50 -18.66
CA GLN A 33 2.14 -51.10 -19.63
C GLN A 33 3.49 -51.09 -18.92
N LYS A 34 4.31 -52.14 -19.11
CA LYS A 34 5.73 -52.12 -18.76
C LYS A 34 6.43 -51.10 -19.68
N GLY A 35 6.35 -49.82 -19.30
CA GLY A 35 7.05 -48.74 -19.98
C GLY A 35 8.55 -48.89 -19.77
N LYS A 36 9.29 -49.08 -20.85
CA LYS A 36 10.77 -49.04 -20.85
C LYS A 36 11.23 -47.74 -20.18
N PRO A 37 12.32 -47.74 -19.38
CA PRO A 37 12.87 -46.51 -18.83
C PRO A 37 13.26 -45.60 -20.00
N LYS A 38 12.65 -44.41 -20.06
CA LYS A 38 13.05 -43.40 -21.06
C LYS A 38 14.50 -42.99 -20.78
N PRO A 39 15.35 -42.82 -21.81
CA PRO A 39 16.71 -42.34 -21.61
C PRO A 39 16.66 -40.99 -20.90
N LYS A 40 17.45 -40.85 -19.82
CA LYS A 40 17.63 -39.58 -19.12
C LYS A 40 18.39 -38.66 -20.06
N THR A 41 17.67 -37.91 -20.88
CA THR A 41 18.26 -36.80 -21.62
C THR A 41 18.68 -35.72 -20.60
N ASP A 42 19.92 -35.25 -20.73
CA ASP A 42 20.49 -34.08 -20.04
C ASP A 42 19.62 -32.86 -20.35
N LYS A 43 18.53 -32.72 -19.61
CA LYS A 43 17.68 -31.54 -19.66
C LYS A 43 18.38 -30.51 -18.78
N PRO A 44 18.61 -29.28 -19.26
CA PRO A 44 19.22 -28.23 -18.46
C PRO A 44 18.43 -28.12 -17.15
N ASN A 45 19.14 -28.01 -16.03
CA ASN A 45 18.61 -28.14 -14.68
C ASN A 45 17.54 -27.05 -14.42
N LYS A 46 16.30 -27.34 -14.80
CA LYS A 46 15.11 -26.46 -14.71
C LYS A 46 14.99 -25.76 -13.35
N PRO A 47 15.30 -26.39 -12.18
CA PRO A 47 15.26 -25.69 -10.90
C PRO A 47 16.33 -24.61 -10.73
N GLU A 48 17.56 -24.80 -11.23
CA GLU A 48 18.64 -23.80 -11.08
C GLU A 48 18.36 -22.54 -11.89
N ILE A 49 17.92 -22.70 -13.14
CA ILE A 49 17.51 -21.58 -14.00
C ILE A 49 16.33 -20.82 -13.35
N ARG A 50 15.38 -21.53 -12.75
CA ARG A 50 14.27 -20.90 -12.01
C ARG A 50 14.75 -20.15 -10.77
N GLN A 51 15.75 -20.67 -10.05
CA GLN A 51 16.32 -19.99 -8.89
C GLN A 51 17.06 -18.70 -9.30
N MET A 52 17.83 -18.74 -10.39
CA MET A 52 18.49 -17.56 -10.97
C MET A 52 17.48 -16.47 -11.35
N ILE A 53 16.41 -16.83 -12.07
CA ILE A 53 15.34 -15.88 -12.45
C ILE A 53 14.64 -15.31 -11.22
N ARG A 54 14.36 -16.13 -10.19
CA ARG A 54 13.76 -15.65 -8.94
C ARG A 54 14.66 -14.66 -8.21
N LYS A 55 15.97 -14.93 -8.14
CA LYS A 55 16.95 -14.01 -7.53
C LYS A 55 17.01 -12.68 -8.29
N GLN A 56 17.04 -12.73 -9.63
CA GLN A 56 17.01 -11.51 -10.46
C GLN A 56 15.73 -10.70 -10.27
N ASN A 57 14.57 -11.35 -10.21
CA ASN A 57 13.30 -10.68 -9.99
C ASN A 57 13.17 -10.13 -8.56
N ALA A 58 13.69 -10.83 -7.56
CA ALA A 58 13.73 -10.35 -6.18
C ALA A 58 14.61 -9.10 -6.06
N ALA A 59 15.78 -9.08 -6.70
CA ALA A 59 16.66 -7.92 -6.71
C ALA A 59 16.00 -6.69 -7.38
N LYS A 60 15.31 -6.90 -8.51
CA LYS A 60 14.54 -5.82 -9.18
C LYS A 60 13.41 -5.29 -8.31
N ALA A 61 12.63 -6.18 -7.70
CA ALA A 61 11.53 -5.80 -6.81
C ALA A 61 12.01 -5.06 -5.54
N GLU A 62 13.20 -5.41 -5.03
CA GLU A 62 13.80 -4.70 -3.91
C GLU A 62 14.26 -3.29 -4.30
N ALA A 63 14.91 -3.15 -5.47
CA ALA A 63 15.31 -1.85 -5.99
C ALA A 63 14.10 -0.92 -6.21
N GLU A 64 13.00 -1.41 -6.79
CA GLU A 64 11.77 -0.65 -6.95
C GLU A 64 11.17 -0.23 -5.60
N ARG A 65 11.16 -1.12 -4.60
CA ARG A 65 10.69 -0.79 -3.25
C ARG A 65 11.55 0.28 -2.59
N GLN A 66 12.87 0.24 -2.78
CA GLN A 66 13.77 1.25 -2.25
C GLN A 66 13.53 2.61 -2.91
N GLN A 67 13.31 2.67 -4.23
CA GLN A 67 12.96 3.91 -4.93
C GLN A 67 11.65 4.50 -4.39
N VAL A 68 10.60 3.68 -4.28
CA VAL A 68 9.30 4.13 -3.74
C VAL A 68 9.42 4.62 -2.29
N ARG A 69 10.28 4.01 -1.47
CA ARG A 69 10.54 4.48 -0.10
C ARG A 69 11.25 5.83 -0.10
N ALA A 70 12.29 5.97 -0.92
CA ALA A 70 13.06 7.21 -1.03
C ALA A 70 12.17 8.38 -1.51
N GLU A 71 11.34 8.18 -2.52
CA GLU A 71 10.39 9.19 -3.01
C GLU A 71 9.38 9.61 -1.93
N LYS A 72 8.82 8.64 -1.20
CA LYS A 72 7.89 8.92 -0.09
C LYS A 72 8.57 9.75 1.00
N GLU A 73 9.78 9.37 1.40
CA GLU A 73 10.54 10.11 2.40
C GLU A 73 10.90 11.52 1.93
N ALA A 74 11.31 11.68 0.67
CA ALA A 74 11.58 12.99 0.08
C ALA A 74 10.34 13.88 0.09
N ARG A 75 9.17 13.34 -0.28
CA ARG A 75 7.89 14.06 -0.23
C ARG A 75 7.51 14.47 1.18
N ILE A 76 7.69 13.59 2.17
CA ILE A 76 7.42 13.90 3.58
C ILE A 76 8.36 15.02 4.07
N LYS A 77 9.65 14.94 3.75
CA LYS A 77 10.64 15.97 4.10
C LYS A 77 10.27 17.32 3.48
N ALA A 78 9.91 17.35 2.20
CA ALA A 78 9.47 18.55 1.50
C ALA A 78 8.21 19.15 2.15
N TYR A 79 7.19 18.34 2.42
CA TYR A 79 5.97 18.79 3.09
C TYR A 79 6.25 19.40 4.47
N LYS A 80 7.10 18.74 5.27
CA LYS A 80 7.49 19.25 6.59
C LYS A 80 8.21 20.58 6.50
N LYS A 81 9.13 20.75 5.54
CA LYS A 81 9.81 22.04 5.29
C LYS A 81 8.81 23.14 4.93
N GLN A 82 7.96 22.90 3.95
CA GLN A 82 6.93 23.86 3.53
C GLN A 82 5.98 24.23 4.67
N ARG A 83 5.58 23.25 5.50
CA ARG A 83 4.72 23.50 6.65
C ARG A 83 5.41 24.43 7.66
N LEU A 84 6.68 24.18 7.96
CA LEU A 84 7.47 25.01 8.90
C LEU A 84 7.67 26.43 8.38
N GLU A 85 7.95 26.59 7.08
CA GLU A 85 8.06 27.91 6.45
C GLU A 85 6.74 28.67 6.51
N LYS A 86 5.62 28.01 6.19
CA LYS A 86 4.28 28.60 6.29
C LYS A 86 3.94 28.99 7.73
N THR A 87 4.17 28.12 8.71
CA THR A 87 3.90 28.47 10.12
C THR A 87 4.79 29.60 10.61
N LYS A 88 6.07 29.65 10.22
CA LYS A 88 6.96 30.78 10.53
C LYS A 88 6.44 32.08 9.91
N ALA A 89 6.03 32.07 8.65
CA ALA A 89 5.47 33.24 7.98
C ALA A 89 4.17 33.72 8.66
N ILE A 90 3.26 32.80 8.97
CA ILE A 90 2.00 33.11 9.67
C ILE A 90 2.27 33.65 11.08
N SER A 91 3.22 33.07 11.81
CA SER A 91 3.58 33.52 13.16
C SER A 91 4.20 34.91 13.19
N LYS A 92 4.87 35.34 12.11
CA LYS A 92 5.40 36.71 12.00
C LYS A 92 4.28 37.73 11.72
N ARG A 93 3.27 37.30 10.95
CA ARG A 93 2.16 38.17 10.50
C ARG A 93 1.02 38.25 11.52
N THR A 94 0.80 37.17 12.26
CA THR A 94 -0.34 37.04 13.17
C THR A 94 0.10 36.53 14.55
N GLN A 95 -0.54 37.06 15.59
CA GLN A 95 -0.45 36.57 16.97
C GLN A 95 -1.75 35.82 17.29
N ARG A 96 -1.67 34.52 17.56
CA ARG A 96 -2.85 33.65 17.84
C ARG A 96 -3.94 33.76 16.76
N GLY A 97 -3.54 33.91 15.48
CA GLY A 97 -4.47 34.05 14.36
C GLY A 97 -5.04 35.46 14.14
N GLN A 98 -4.72 36.42 15.01
CA GLN A 98 -5.06 37.84 14.83
C GLN A 98 -3.89 38.59 14.18
N PRO A 99 -4.12 39.48 13.20
CA PRO A 99 -3.06 40.30 12.62
C PRO A 99 -2.35 41.13 13.69
N LEU A 100 -1.03 41.24 13.60
CA LEU A 100 -0.25 42.11 14.49
C LEU A 100 -0.69 43.56 14.32
N MET A 101 -0.60 44.41 15.36
CA MET A 101 -1.18 45.77 15.34
C MET A 101 -0.84 46.62 14.10
N LYS A 102 0.41 46.53 13.59
CA LYS A 102 0.85 47.24 12.37
C LYS A 102 0.03 46.81 11.14
N ASP A 103 -0.12 45.50 10.94
CA ASP A 103 -0.88 44.93 9.82
C ASP A 103 -2.40 45.01 10.07
N ARG A 104 -2.83 44.95 11.32
CA ARG A 104 -4.24 45.05 11.73
C ARG A 104 -4.81 46.42 11.40
N MET A 105 -4.06 47.51 11.64
CA MET A 105 -4.49 48.85 11.24
C MET A 105 -4.69 48.95 9.73
N GLN A 106 -3.75 48.46 8.93
CA GLN A 106 -3.88 48.51 7.47
C GLN A 106 -5.07 47.68 6.98
N LEU A 107 -5.30 46.50 7.59
CA LEU A 107 -6.47 45.68 7.30
C LEU A 107 -7.77 46.44 7.61
N LEU A 108 -7.84 47.11 8.77
CA LEU A 108 -9.01 47.90 9.17
C LEU A 108 -9.23 49.10 8.23
N LEU A 109 -8.18 49.84 7.88
CA LEU A 109 -8.27 50.95 6.92
C LEU A 109 -8.75 50.46 5.55
N LYS A 110 -8.23 49.33 5.06
CA LYS A 110 -8.67 48.72 3.82
C LYS A 110 -10.15 48.30 3.87
N GLN A 111 -10.59 47.70 4.98
CA GLN A 111 -12.00 47.35 5.18
C GLN A 111 -12.89 48.59 5.16
N ILE A 112 -12.46 49.68 5.80
CA ILE A 112 -13.19 50.96 5.78
C ILE A 112 -13.27 51.52 4.36
N GLU A 113 -12.17 51.50 3.59
CA GLU A 113 -12.19 51.92 2.18
C GLU A 113 -13.11 51.05 1.31
N GLU A 114 -13.07 49.73 1.48
CA GLU A 114 -13.95 48.80 0.76
C GLU A 114 -15.43 49.02 1.13
N MET A 115 -15.72 49.35 2.39
CA MET A 115 -17.07 49.70 2.83
C MET A 115 -17.53 51.06 2.30
N LYS A 116 -16.63 52.05 2.15
CA LYS A 116 -16.95 53.36 1.58
C LYS A 116 -17.13 53.36 0.06
N LYS A 117 -16.59 52.34 -0.63
CA LYS A 117 -16.74 52.15 -2.08
C LYS A 117 -18.02 51.40 -2.46
N ARG A 118 -18.72 50.81 -1.48
CA ARG A 118 -20.07 50.24 -1.63
C ARG A 118 -21.11 51.31 -1.35
#